data_AF-A0A3M1CWC4-F1
#
_entry.id   AF-A0A3M1CWC4-F1
#
_cell.length_a   1.000
_cell.length_b   1.000
_cell.length_c   1.000
_cell.angle_alpha   90.00
_cell.angle_beta   90.00
_cell.angle_gamma   90.00
#
_symmetry.space_group_name_H-M   'P 1'
#
loop_
_entity.id
_entity.type
_entity.pdbx_description
1 polymer ?
#
loop_
_entity_poly.entity_id
_entity_poly.type
_entity_poly.pdbx_seq_one_letter_code
_entity_poly.pdbx_strand_id
1 'polypeptide(L)'
;SQEKLQALRQYEAERLEIRGETAVRTEAVPILGWGWSWAWGPRHPHYVPHTTIGVAYAPVGLARGWGIYRGPERLSTIEALSIAEDPRLSQVQDTIRRKRNTARAWYTVAGVGGAATVGSIFGQAWADSRPEYEAWVTVGVVGGISTIVGLVAGSGPSADARALEYVPARSMTLAEARAMVNAYNDRLRERLGLTPADVWSIENRTPPVPR
;
A
#
# COMPACT_ATOMS: atom_id res chain seq x y z
N SER A 1 44.81 5.80 10.16
CA SER A 1 44.72 7.27 10.05
C SER A 1 43.32 7.73 10.42
N GLN A 2 43.12 9.00 10.75
CA GLN A 2 41.78 9.56 11.00
C GLN A 2 40.88 9.47 9.75
N GLU A 3 41.47 9.63 8.56
CA GLU A 3 40.78 9.47 7.28
C GLU A 3 40.18 8.07 7.10
N LYS A 4 40.96 7.01 7.40
CA LYS A 4 40.47 5.63 7.32
C LYS A 4 39.30 5.38 8.29
N LEU A 5 39.35 5.96 9.49
CA LEU A 5 38.24 5.87 10.45
C LEU A 5 36.98 6.63 10.00
N GLN A 6 37.15 7.76 9.30
CA GLN A 6 36.02 8.46 8.69
C GLN A 6 35.40 7.65 7.55
N ALA A 7 36.22 7.10 6.66
CA ALA A 7 35.78 6.23 5.58
C ALA A 7 35.02 4.99 6.10
N LEU A 8 35.51 4.34 7.16
CA LEU A 8 34.82 3.20 7.78
C LEU A 8 33.47 3.58 8.39
N ARG A 9 33.37 4.74 9.05
CA ARG A 9 32.09 5.24 9.59
C ARG A 9 31.10 5.58 8.49
N GLN A 10 31.58 6.18 7.40
CA GLN A 10 30.76 6.46 6.23
C GLN A 10 30.27 5.17 5.58
N TYR A 11 31.15 4.17 5.44
CA TYR A 11 30.78 2.85 4.95
C TYR A 11 29.69 2.20 5.81
N GLU A 12 29.85 2.19 7.14
CA GLU A 12 28.86 1.62 8.06
C GLU A 12 27.49 2.34 7.98
N ALA A 13 27.49 3.65 7.74
CA ALA A 13 26.27 4.44 7.62
C ALA A 13 25.57 4.27 6.27
N GLU A 14 26.32 4.15 5.18
CA GLU A 14 25.78 4.15 3.81
C GLU A 14 25.57 2.74 3.24
N ARG A 15 26.22 1.71 3.79
CA ARG A 15 26.07 0.34 3.30
C ARG A 15 24.63 -0.12 3.32
N LEU A 16 24.30 -0.96 2.36
CA LEU A 16 23.03 -1.65 2.33
C LEU A 16 23.13 -2.99 3.06
N GLU A 17 22.06 -3.33 3.78
CA GLU A 17 21.90 -4.60 4.49
C GLU A 17 20.55 -5.22 4.19
N ILE A 18 20.49 -6.55 4.12
CA ILE A 18 19.22 -7.28 4.05
C ILE A 18 18.95 -7.89 5.42
N ARG A 19 17.79 -7.57 5.99
CA ARG A 19 17.37 -8.08 7.30
C ARG A 19 16.08 -8.87 7.16
N GLY A 20 15.99 -9.97 7.92
CA GLY A 20 14.74 -10.71 8.06
C GLY A 20 13.75 -9.88 8.88
N GLU A 21 12.51 -9.80 8.42
CA GLU A 21 11.43 -9.06 9.07
C GLU A 21 10.27 -10.01 9.35
N THR A 22 9.57 -9.78 10.47
CA THR A 22 8.25 -10.36 10.69
C THR A 22 7.25 -9.22 10.66
N ALA A 23 6.51 -9.09 9.56
CA ALA A 23 5.52 -8.04 9.40
C ALA A 23 4.13 -8.58 9.79
N VAL A 24 3.43 -7.80 10.61
CA VAL A 24 2.02 -8.01 10.86
C VAL A 24 1.24 -7.60 9.61
N ARG A 25 0.53 -8.53 8.99
CA ARG A 25 -0.37 -8.26 7.87
C ARG A 25 -1.81 -8.33 8.36
N THR A 26 -2.52 -7.22 8.18
CA THR A 26 -3.97 -7.15 8.28
C THR A 26 -4.53 -7.01 6.87
N GLU A 27 -5.32 -7.99 6.44
CA GLU A 27 -6.09 -7.87 5.21
C GLU A 27 -7.49 -7.39 5.62
N ALA A 28 -7.94 -6.25 5.10
CA ALA A 28 -9.30 -5.78 5.31
C ALA A 28 -10.09 -6.10 4.04
N VAL A 29 -11.15 -6.89 4.18
CA VAL A 29 -12.06 -7.23 3.09
C VAL A 29 -13.37 -6.47 3.31
N PRO A 30 -13.76 -5.57 2.40
CA PRO A 30 -15.10 -4.98 2.45
C PRO A 30 -16.15 -6.10 2.28
N ILE A 31 -17.12 -6.17 3.20
CA ILE A 31 -18.26 -7.09 3.12
C ILE A 31 -19.52 -6.30 2.78
N LEU A 32 -20.26 -6.84 1.81
CA LEU A 32 -21.59 -6.39 1.44
C LEU A 32 -22.65 -7.10 2.28
N GLY A 33 -23.38 -6.32 3.08
CA GLY A 33 -24.57 -6.78 3.79
C GLY A 33 -25.82 -6.14 3.22
N TRP A 34 -26.82 -6.96 2.90
CA TRP A 34 -28.19 -6.49 2.69
C TRP A 34 -28.90 -6.49 4.04
N GLY A 35 -29.41 -5.33 4.46
CA GLY A 35 -30.05 -5.16 5.75
C GLY A 35 -31.39 -4.46 5.65
N TRP A 36 -32.20 -4.63 6.69
CA TRP A 36 -33.42 -3.85 6.92
C TRP A 36 -33.17 -2.93 8.11
N SER A 37 -33.23 -1.61 7.92
CA SER A 37 -33.05 -0.63 9.01
C SER A 37 -34.32 0.16 9.19
N TRP A 38 -34.55 0.55 10.44
CA TRP A 38 -35.66 1.40 10.82
C TRP A 38 -35.34 2.85 10.46
N ALA A 39 -35.99 3.38 9.43
CA ALA A 39 -35.95 4.80 9.13
C ALA A 39 -37.00 5.52 9.99
N TRP A 40 -36.57 6.38 10.91
CA TRP A 40 -37.47 7.24 11.68
C TRP A 40 -37.75 8.52 10.89
N GLY A 41 -38.92 8.56 10.24
CA GLY A 41 -39.43 9.74 9.53
C GLY A 41 -40.83 10.12 10.03
N PRO A 42 -41.23 11.41 9.99
CA PRO A 42 -42.48 11.89 10.59
C PRO A 42 -43.77 11.42 9.89
N ARG A 43 -43.66 10.66 8.80
CA ARG A 43 -44.80 10.06 8.09
C ARG A 43 -44.49 8.59 7.79
N HIS A 44 -44.89 7.74 8.73
CA HIS A 44 -44.91 6.26 8.70
C HIS A 44 -43.57 5.51 8.86
N PRO A 45 -43.55 4.42 9.68
CA PRO A 45 -42.42 3.49 9.75
C PRO A 45 -42.45 2.60 8.51
N HIS A 46 -41.67 2.95 7.49
CA HIS A 46 -41.48 2.09 6.32
C HIS A 46 -40.17 1.30 6.46
N TYR A 47 -40.23 0.01 6.13
CA TYR A 47 -39.05 -0.82 5.91
C TYR A 47 -38.35 -0.32 4.64
N VAL A 48 -37.33 0.53 4.81
CA VAL A 48 -36.53 0.97 3.67
C VAL A 48 -35.40 -0.04 3.50
N PRO A 49 -35.31 -0.72 2.34
CA PRO A 49 -34.13 -1.51 2.04
C PRO A 49 -32.93 -0.56 2.04
N HIS A 50 -31.90 -0.90 2.82
CA HIS A 50 -30.68 -0.13 2.89
C HIS A 50 -29.48 -1.05 2.68
N THR A 51 -28.47 -0.53 2.03
CA THR A 51 -27.22 -1.25 1.80
C THR A 51 -26.29 -0.95 2.98
N THR A 52 -25.93 -1.96 3.75
CA THR A 52 -24.92 -1.81 4.81
C THR A 52 -23.55 -2.14 4.25
N ILE A 53 -22.61 -1.22 4.42
CA ILE A 53 -21.20 -1.44 4.07
C ILE A 53 -20.47 -1.82 5.37
N GLY A 54 -20.09 -3.09 5.49
CA GLY A 54 -19.23 -3.57 6.57
C GLY A 54 -17.79 -3.69 6.10
N VAL A 55 -16.83 -3.44 6.98
CA VAL A 55 -15.44 -3.84 6.77
C VAL A 55 -15.18 -5.05 7.65
N ALA A 56 -14.94 -6.22 7.06
CA ALA A 56 -14.42 -7.33 7.83
C ALA A 56 -12.90 -7.28 7.81
N TYR A 57 -12.33 -7.33 9.00
CA TYR A 57 -10.90 -7.52 9.15
C TYR A 57 -10.63 -9.02 9.11
N ALA A 58 -9.82 -9.47 8.16
CA ALA A 58 -9.27 -10.81 8.18
C ALA A 58 -8.37 -10.97 9.42
N PRO A 59 -8.17 -12.21 9.91
CA PRO A 59 -7.28 -12.44 11.06
C PRO A 59 -5.87 -11.89 10.80
N VAL A 60 -5.30 -11.30 11.84
CA VAL A 60 -3.94 -10.75 11.84
C VAL A 60 -2.94 -11.87 11.54
N GLY A 61 -2.31 -11.84 10.38
CA GLY A 61 -1.30 -12.83 9.98
C GLY A 61 0.12 -12.31 10.22
N LEU A 62 1.00 -13.13 10.79
CA LEU A 62 2.45 -12.84 10.82
C LEU A 62 3.08 -13.32 9.52
N ALA A 63 3.50 -12.40 8.66
CA ALA A 63 4.24 -12.71 7.46
C ALA A 63 5.74 -12.55 7.72
N ARG A 64 6.49 -13.66 7.67
CA ARG A 64 7.96 -13.61 7.62
C ARG A 64 8.40 -13.15 6.24
N GLY A 65 9.27 -12.16 6.19
CA GLY A 65 9.80 -11.56 4.98
C GLY A 65 11.19 -11.00 5.20
N TRP A 66 11.59 -10.07 4.35
CA TRP A 66 12.86 -9.37 4.46
C TRP A 66 12.73 -7.96 3.85
N GLY A 67 13.58 -7.06 4.33
CA GLY A 67 13.69 -5.69 3.83
C GLY A 67 15.14 -5.30 3.61
N ILE A 68 15.32 -4.18 2.92
CA ILE A 68 16.62 -3.59 2.62
C ILE A 68 16.77 -2.34 3.49
N TYR A 69 17.93 -2.20 4.13
CA TYR A 69 18.22 -1.16 5.09
C TYR A 69 19.47 -0.40 4.70
N ARG A 70 19.50 0.88 5.06
CA ARG A 70 20.71 1.72 5.07
C ARG A 70 20.93 2.18 6.50
N GLY A 71 21.93 1.61 7.17
CA GLY A 71 22.11 1.77 8.61
C GLY A 71 20.84 1.34 9.38
N PRO A 72 20.22 2.19 10.22
CA PRO A 72 18.99 1.86 10.94
C PRO A 72 17.72 2.02 10.09
N GLU A 73 17.78 2.71 8.96
CA GLU A 73 16.61 3.10 8.17
C GLU A 73 16.20 1.98 7.20
N ARG A 74 14.90 1.61 7.22
CA ARG A 74 14.32 0.69 6.25
C ARG A 74 14.01 1.44 4.97
N LEU A 75 14.57 0.99 3.85
CA LEU A 75 14.31 1.58 2.54
C LEU A 75 13.05 0.98 1.92
N SER A 76 12.32 1.82 1.18
CA SER A 76 11.35 1.32 0.20
C SER A 76 12.06 0.58 -0.93
N THR A 77 11.31 -0.26 -1.66
CA THR A 77 11.80 -0.96 -2.85
C THR A 77 12.32 0.03 -3.91
N ILE A 78 11.64 1.16 -4.08
CA ILE A 78 12.03 2.19 -5.04
C ILE A 78 13.34 2.88 -4.63
N GLU A 79 13.49 3.24 -3.35
CA GLU A 79 14.73 3.85 -2.86
C GLU A 79 15.91 2.88 -2.96
N ALA A 80 15.71 1.61 -2.60
CA ALA A 80 16.76 0.59 -2.71
C ALA A 80 17.23 0.41 -4.16
N LEU A 81 16.29 0.31 -5.11
CA LEU A 81 16.59 0.22 -6.54
C LEU A 81 17.28 1.49 -7.05
N SER A 82 16.85 2.67 -6.60
CA SER A 82 17.43 3.95 -6.99
C SER A 82 18.87 4.11 -6.49
N ILE A 83 19.14 3.76 -5.23
CA ILE A 83 20.49 3.84 -4.63
C ILE A 83 21.43 2.85 -5.30
N ALA A 84 20.93 1.66 -5.64
CA ALA A 84 21.70 0.64 -6.34
C ALA A 84 21.88 0.92 -7.84
N GLU A 85 21.23 1.96 -8.37
CA GLU A 85 21.18 2.28 -9.81
C GLU A 85 20.68 1.08 -10.65
N ASP A 86 19.72 0.32 -10.11
CA ASP A 86 19.20 -0.89 -10.73
C ASP A 86 18.25 -0.53 -11.88
N PRO A 87 18.43 -1.11 -13.10
CA PRO A 87 17.63 -0.79 -14.27
C PRO A 87 16.13 -1.11 -14.12
N ARG A 88 15.75 -1.97 -13.15
CA ARG A 88 14.35 -2.30 -12.86
C ARG A 88 13.57 -1.15 -12.23
N LEU A 89 14.25 -0.10 -11.75
CA LEU A 89 13.63 1.05 -11.09
C LEU A 89 12.45 1.62 -11.90
N SER A 90 12.67 1.90 -13.19
CA SER A 90 11.65 2.50 -14.06
C SER A 90 10.45 1.58 -14.24
N GLN A 91 10.69 0.28 -14.44
CA GLN A 91 9.62 -0.72 -14.59
C GLN A 91 8.73 -0.83 -13.34
N VAL A 92 9.34 -0.82 -12.15
CA VAL A 92 8.60 -0.88 -10.88
C VAL A 92 7.83 0.42 -10.65
N GLN A 93 8.46 1.58 -10.88
CA GLN A 93 7.80 2.88 -10.77
C GLN A 93 6.59 3.01 -11.70
N ASP A 94 6.72 2.60 -12.96
CA ASP A 94 5.63 2.62 -13.94
C ASP A 94 4.48 1.70 -13.53
N THR A 95 4.80 0.53 -12.99
CA THR A 95 3.80 -0.43 -12.52
C THR A 95 3.04 0.11 -11.31
N ILE A 96 3.75 0.72 -10.35
CA ILE A 96 3.13 1.41 -9.21
C ILE A 96 2.24 2.55 -9.69
N ARG A 97 2.71 3.37 -10.64
CA ARG A 97 1.95 4.50 -11.20
C ARG A 97 0.67 4.04 -11.89
N ARG A 98 0.75 3.00 -12.74
CA ARG A 98 -0.42 2.38 -13.39
C ARG A 98 -1.43 1.90 -12.36
N LYS A 99 -0.99 1.13 -11.37
CA LYS A 99 -1.88 0.59 -10.32
C LYS A 99 -2.53 1.69 -9.48
N ARG A 100 -1.79 2.74 -9.10
CA ARG A 100 -2.34 3.92 -8.40
C ARG A 100 -3.37 4.66 -9.26
N ASN A 101 -3.13 4.80 -10.56
CA ASN A 101 -4.09 5.42 -11.48
C ASN A 101 -5.36 4.59 -11.61
N THR A 102 -5.24 3.26 -11.74
CA THR A 102 -6.39 2.35 -11.73
C THR A 102 -7.17 2.44 -10.41
N ALA A 103 -6.49 2.46 -9.26
CA ALA A 103 -7.14 2.62 -7.96
C ALA A 103 -7.89 3.96 -7.87
N ARG A 104 -7.26 5.06 -8.30
CA ARG A 104 -7.89 6.39 -8.34
C ARG A 104 -9.14 6.41 -9.21
N ALA A 105 -9.10 5.81 -10.40
CA ALA A 105 -10.26 5.72 -11.28
C ALA A 105 -11.44 5.03 -10.58
N TRP A 106 -11.19 3.91 -9.90
CA TRP A 106 -12.22 3.19 -9.14
C TRP A 106 -12.70 3.97 -7.91
N TYR A 107 -11.82 4.65 -7.19
CA TYR A 107 -12.24 5.52 -6.09
C TYR A 107 -13.03 6.75 -6.57
N THR A 108 -12.79 7.25 -7.78
CA THR A 108 -13.65 8.26 -8.40
C THR A 108 -15.04 7.70 -8.67
N VAL A 109 -15.16 6.48 -9.21
CA VAL A 109 -16.46 5.80 -9.35
C VAL A 109 -17.13 5.67 -7.99
N ALA A 110 -16.36 5.34 -6.94
CA ALA A 110 -16.90 5.25 -5.60
C ALA A 110 -17.44 6.59 -5.09
N GLY A 111 -16.67 7.66 -5.26
CA GLY A 111 -17.04 9.01 -4.83
C GLY A 111 -18.28 9.54 -5.56
N VAL A 112 -18.36 9.33 -6.88
CA VAL A 112 -19.55 9.69 -7.68
C VAL A 112 -20.76 8.88 -7.23
N GLY A 113 -20.60 7.58 -7.00
CA GLY A 113 -21.65 6.73 -6.45
C GLY A 113 -22.16 7.24 -5.10
N GLY A 114 -21.24 7.60 -4.19
CA GLY A 114 -21.59 8.07 -2.86
C GLY A 114 -22.33 9.40 -2.91
N ALA A 115 -21.89 10.31 -3.78
CA ALA A 115 -22.58 11.57 -4.03
C ALA A 115 -23.99 11.35 -4.61
N ALA A 116 -24.17 10.39 -5.53
CA ALA A 116 -25.47 10.04 -6.06
C ALA A 116 -26.41 9.44 -4.99
N THR A 117 -25.88 8.62 -4.07
CA THR A 117 -26.65 8.10 -2.93
C THR A 117 -27.06 9.21 -1.95
N VAL A 118 -26.19 10.17 -1.67
CA VAL A 118 -26.57 11.32 -0.84
C VAL A 118 -27.60 12.18 -1.56
N GLY A 119 -27.37 12.47 -2.84
CA GLY A 119 -28.27 13.24 -3.69
C GLY A 119 -29.66 12.62 -3.78
N SER A 120 -29.76 11.28 -3.83
CA SER A 120 -31.05 10.60 -3.87
C SER A 120 -31.86 10.75 -2.58
N ILE A 121 -31.22 10.85 -1.42
CA ILE A 121 -31.91 11.06 -0.15
C ILE A 121 -32.56 12.45 -0.16
N PHE A 122 -31.82 13.47 -0.59
CA PHE A 122 -32.35 14.82 -0.74
C PHE A 122 -33.43 14.88 -1.84
N GLY A 123 -33.20 14.24 -2.98
CA GLY A 123 -34.17 14.20 -4.08
C GLY A 123 -35.48 13.51 -3.70
N GLN A 124 -35.43 12.40 -2.96
CA GLN A 124 -36.62 11.74 -2.42
C GLN A 124 -37.42 12.63 -1.46
N ALA A 125 -36.72 13.42 -0.62
CA ALA A 125 -37.37 14.30 0.34
C ALA A 125 -38.06 15.52 -0.30
N TRP A 126 -37.67 15.88 -1.53
CA TRP A 126 -38.17 17.05 -2.27
C TRP A 126 -38.95 16.66 -3.53
N ALA A 127 -39.24 15.38 -3.74
CA ALA A 127 -39.98 14.91 -4.90
C ALA A 127 -41.46 15.32 -4.81
N ASP A 128 -41.98 15.97 -5.86
CA ASP A 128 -43.37 16.44 -5.94
C ASP A 128 -44.31 15.37 -6.50
N SER A 129 -43.76 14.30 -7.06
CA SER A 129 -44.52 13.22 -7.68
C SER A 129 -43.95 11.84 -7.40
N ARG A 130 -44.80 10.82 -7.49
CA ARG A 130 -44.39 9.42 -7.32
C ARG A 130 -43.35 8.96 -8.37
N PRO A 131 -43.50 9.28 -9.68
CA PRO A 131 -42.47 8.93 -10.67
C PRO A 131 -41.11 9.59 -10.37
N GLU A 132 -41.12 10.83 -9.88
CA GLU A 132 -39.89 11.54 -9.48
C GLU A 132 -39.24 10.88 -8.25
N TYR A 133 -40.03 10.50 -7.25
CA TYR A 133 -39.54 9.74 -6.11
C TYR A 133 -38.90 8.41 -6.54
N GLU A 134 -39.56 7.65 -7.40
CA GLU A 134 -39.06 6.36 -7.92
C GLU A 134 -37.76 6.52 -8.75
N ALA A 135 -37.62 7.63 -9.49
CA ALA A 135 -36.38 7.99 -10.17
C ALA A 135 -35.24 8.24 -9.17
N TRP A 136 -35.48 9.00 -8.10
CA TRP A 136 -34.48 9.23 -7.06
C TRP A 136 -34.09 7.96 -6.31
N VAL A 137 -35.04 7.07 -6.01
CA VAL A 137 -34.72 5.74 -5.45
C VAL A 137 -33.76 4.98 -6.36
N THR A 138 -33.99 4.99 -7.67
CA THR A 138 -33.11 4.34 -8.65
C THR A 138 -31.70 4.94 -8.63
N VAL A 139 -31.59 6.28 -8.60
CA VAL A 139 -30.31 6.99 -8.45
C VAL A 139 -29.58 6.55 -7.18
N GLY A 140 -30.31 6.40 -6.07
CA GLY A 140 -29.76 5.95 -4.79
C GLY A 140 -29.19 4.54 -4.83
N VAL A 141 -29.93 3.60 -5.42
CA VAL A 141 -29.51 2.19 -5.56
C VAL A 141 -28.29 2.09 -6.47
N VAL A 142 -28.33 2.72 -7.65
CA VAL A 142 -27.19 2.72 -8.58
C VAL A 142 -25.98 3.39 -7.93
N GLY A 143 -26.16 4.54 -7.28
CA GLY A 143 -25.10 5.23 -6.55
C GLY A 143 -24.47 4.36 -5.47
N GLY A 144 -25.29 3.62 -4.71
CA GLY A 144 -24.82 2.75 -3.65
C GLY A 144 -23.95 1.61 -4.20
N ILE A 145 -24.44 0.94 -5.25
CA ILE A 145 -23.70 -0.13 -5.93
C ILE A 145 -22.38 0.41 -6.51
N SER A 146 -22.41 1.55 -7.20
CA SER A 146 -21.19 2.18 -7.75
C SER A 146 -20.18 2.54 -6.66
N THR A 147 -20.65 3.02 -5.50
CA THR A 147 -19.81 3.31 -4.33
C THR A 147 -19.00 2.08 -3.94
N ILE A 148 -19.71 0.98 -3.74
CA ILE A 148 -19.14 -0.28 -3.27
C ILE A 148 -18.20 -0.86 -4.31
N VAL A 149 -18.65 -0.99 -5.55
CA VAL A 149 -17.83 -1.54 -6.64
C VAL A 149 -16.56 -0.72 -6.80
N GLY A 150 -16.65 0.61 -6.75
CA GLY A 150 -15.48 1.49 -6.82
C GLY A 150 -14.52 1.30 -5.64
N LEU A 151 -15.02 1.14 -4.41
CA LEU A 151 -14.15 0.89 -3.24
C LEU A 151 -13.46 -0.47 -3.32
N VAL A 152 -14.19 -1.53 -3.66
CA VAL A 152 -13.69 -2.91 -3.76
C VAL A 152 -12.70 -3.03 -4.92
N ALA A 153 -13.06 -2.56 -6.11
CA ALA A 153 -12.20 -2.66 -7.28
C ALA A 153 -10.97 -1.75 -7.17
N GLY A 154 -11.05 -0.65 -6.43
CA GLY A 154 -9.92 0.24 -6.16
C GLY A 154 -8.93 -0.31 -5.13
N SER A 155 -9.39 -1.12 -4.17
CA SER A 155 -8.57 -1.61 -3.06
C SER A 155 -7.46 -2.56 -3.51
N GLY A 156 -7.73 -3.44 -4.48
CA GLY A 156 -6.75 -4.38 -5.02
C GLY A 156 -5.53 -3.68 -5.65
N PRO A 157 -5.70 -2.84 -6.69
CA PRO A 157 -4.60 -2.10 -7.29
C PRO A 157 -3.87 -1.18 -6.29
N SER A 158 -4.58 -0.58 -5.34
CA SER A 158 -4.00 0.24 -4.28
C SER A 158 -3.08 -0.59 -3.36
N ALA A 159 -3.56 -1.75 -2.91
CA ALA A 159 -2.82 -2.67 -2.07
C ALA A 159 -1.59 -3.24 -2.79
N ASP A 160 -1.74 -3.62 -4.06
CA ASP A 160 -0.62 -4.08 -4.89
C ASP A 160 0.45 -2.99 -5.09
N ALA A 161 0.04 -1.74 -5.33
CA ALA A 161 0.97 -0.63 -5.47
C ALA A 161 1.77 -0.42 -4.18
N ARG A 162 1.11 -0.44 -3.01
CA ARG A 162 1.81 -0.38 -1.71
C ARG A 162 2.71 -1.59 -1.49
N ALA A 163 2.27 -2.79 -1.86
CA ALA A 163 3.07 -3.99 -1.71
C ALA A 163 4.34 -3.94 -2.58
N LEU A 164 4.26 -3.44 -3.81
CA LEU A 164 5.43 -3.23 -4.68
C LEU A 164 6.38 -2.15 -4.16
N GLU A 165 5.86 -1.17 -3.42
CA GLU A 165 6.67 -0.07 -2.85
C GLU A 165 7.41 -0.47 -1.58
N TYR A 166 6.79 -1.28 -0.72
CA TYR A 166 7.33 -1.56 0.63
C TYR A 166 7.74 -3.01 0.86
N VAL A 167 7.44 -3.93 -0.06
CA VAL A 167 7.80 -5.35 0.07
C VAL A 167 8.70 -5.73 -1.11
N PRO A 168 10.04 -5.67 -0.93
CA PRO A 168 11.01 -5.99 -1.99
C PRO A 168 10.80 -7.36 -2.63
N ALA A 169 10.32 -8.35 -1.85
CA ALA A 169 9.99 -9.68 -2.36
C ALA A 169 8.90 -9.70 -3.45
N ARG A 170 8.17 -8.60 -3.67
CA ARG A 170 7.19 -8.47 -4.78
C ARG A 170 7.83 -8.07 -6.11
N SER A 171 9.03 -7.50 -6.09
CA SER A 171 9.72 -7.01 -7.30
C SER A 171 11.00 -7.77 -7.61
N MET A 172 11.60 -8.43 -6.62
CA MET A 172 12.87 -9.14 -6.78
C MET A 172 12.98 -10.32 -5.81
N THR A 173 13.81 -11.31 -6.17
CA THR A 173 14.13 -12.43 -5.28
C THR A 173 15.15 -12.02 -4.21
N LEU A 174 15.26 -12.81 -3.13
CA LEU A 174 16.29 -12.58 -2.11
C LEU A 174 17.72 -12.69 -2.70
N ALA A 175 17.92 -13.58 -3.67
CA ALA A 175 19.21 -13.74 -4.33
C ALA A 175 19.56 -12.50 -5.17
N GLU A 176 18.61 -11.97 -5.92
CA GLU A 176 18.78 -10.72 -6.68
C GLU A 176 19.05 -9.52 -5.77
N ALA A 177 18.32 -9.41 -4.66
CA ALA A 177 18.55 -8.36 -3.67
C ALA A 177 19.97 -8.46 -3.08
N ARG A 178 20.42 -9.67 -2.74
CA ARG A 178 21.80 -9.90 -2.26
C ARG A 178 22.83 -9.49 -3.29
N ALA A 179 22.66 -9.88 -4.55
CA ALA A 179 23.57 -9.49 -5.63
C ALA A 179 23.62 -7.96 -5.82
N MET A 180 22.45 -7.31 -5.79
CA MET A 180 22.33 -5.85 -5.89
C MET A 180 23.01 -5.13 -4.73
N VAL A 181 22.75 -5.57 -3.49
CA VAL A 181 23.35 -5.01 -2.27
C VAL A 181 24.86 -5.19 -2.26
N ASN A 182 25.35 -6.38 -2.61
CA ASN A 182 26.79 -6.65 -2.68
C ASN A 182 27.46 -5.76 -3.74
N ALA A 183 26.89 -5.64 -4.94
CA ALA A 183 27.44 -4.79 -5.99
C ALA A 183 27.47 -3.31 -5.58
N TYR A 184 26.45 -2.81 -4.87
CA TYR A 184 26.45 -1.45 -4.34
C TYR A 184 27.53 -1.27 -3.27
N ASN A 185 27.62 -2.20 -2.31
CA ASN A 185 28.58 -2.14 -1.21
C ASN A 185 30.03 -2.23 -1.73
N ASP A 186 30.30 -3.03 -2.76
CA ASP A 186 31.59 -3.08 -3.43
C ASP A 186 31.97 -1.74 -4.06
N ARG A 187 31.05 -1.10 -4.80
CA ARG A 187 31.28 0.24 -5.38
C ARG A 187 31.48 1.29 -4.29
N LEU A 188 30.73 1.21 -3.19
CA LEU A 188 30.88 2.11 -2.04
C LEU A 188 32.26 1.94 -1.40
N ARG A 189 32.69 0.69 -1.18
CA ARG A 189 34.02 0.34 -0.65
C ARG A 189 35.14 0.90 -1.52
N GLU A 190 35.05 0.70 -2.84
CA GLU A 190 36.02 1.23 -3.81
C GLU A 190 36.09 2.76 -3.80
N ARG A 191 34.92 3.42 -3.80
CA ARG A 191 34.82 4.89 -3.73
C ARG A 191 35.42 5.47 -2.44
N LEU A 192 35.33 4.75 -1.33
CA LEU A 192 35.89 5.15 -0.04
C LEU A 192 37.36 4.72 0.14
N GLY A 193 37.97 4.07 -0.86
CA GLY A 193 39.36 3.60 -0.78
C GLY A 193 39.59 2.51 0.26
N LEU A 194 38.55 1.72 0.59
CA LEU A 194 38.61 0.66 1.58
C LEU A 194 38.92 -0.69 0.93
N THR A 195 39.71 -1.53 1.62
CA THR A 195 39.94 -2.91 1.17
C THR A 195 38.83 -3.85 1.70
N PRO A 196 38.64 -5.04 1.10
CA PRO A 196 37.69 -6.03 1.65
C PRO A 196 37.99 -6.39 3.11
N ALA A 197 39.28 -6.45 3.47
CA ALA A 197 39.71 -6.74 4.83
C ALA A 197 39.30 -5.65 5.83
N ASP A 198 39.25 -4.39 5.40
CA ASP A 198 38.88 -3.27 6.26
C ASP A 198 37.41 -3.31 6.67
N VAL A 199 36.54 -3.74 5.77
CA VAL A 199 35.08 -3.77 5.98
C VAL A 199 34.57 -5.10 6.50
N TRP A 200 35.38 -6.17 6.47
CA TRP A 200 35.00 -7.52 6.89
C TRP A 200 34.37 -7.57 8.29
N SER A 201 34.94 -6.84 9.25
CA SER A 201 34.45 -6.79 10.63
C SER A 201 33.09 -6.08 10.76
N ILE A 202 32.80 -5.15 9.84
CA ILE A 202 31.54 -4.42 9.77
C ILE A 202 30.50 -5.33 9.11
N GLU A 203 30.81 -5.96 7.97
CA GLU A 203 29.93 -6.84 7.19
C GLU A 203 29.50 -8.10 7.94
N ASN A 204 30.39 -8.70 8.73
CA ASN A 204 30.07 -9.88 9.52
C ASN A 204 29.55 -9.56 10.92
N ARG A 205 29.39 -8.27 11.25
CA ARG A 205 28.74 -7.89 12.50
C ARG A 205 27.28 -8.31 12.43
N THR A 206 26.88 -9.27 13.26
CA THR A 206 25.49 -9.67 13.38
C THR A 206 24.65 -8.43 13.75
N PRO A 207 23.64 -8.06 12.96
CA PRO A 207 22.79 -6.93 13.32
C PRO A 207 22.11 -7.22 14.66
N PRO A 208 22.00 -6.23 15.57
CA PRO A 208 21.31 -6.42 16.83
C PRO A 208 19.88 -6.89 16.56
N VAL A 209 19.46 -7.95 17.26
CA VAL A 209 18.07 -8.42 17.19
C VAL A 209 17.19 -7.27 17.70
N PRO A 210 16.24 -6.76 16.90
CA PRO A 210 15.29 -5.78 17.40
C PRO A 210 14.52 -6.42 18.57
N ARG A 211 14.63 -5.80 19.75
CA ARG A 211 13.86 -6.18 20.94
C ARG A 211 12.43 -5.67 20.82
#